data_AF-A0A427C8H8-F1
#
_entry.id   AF-A0A427C8H8-F1
#
_cell.length_a   1.000
_cell.length_b   1.000
_cell.length_c   1.000
_cell.angle_alpha   90.00
_cell.angle_beta   90.00
_cell.angle_gamma   90.00
#
_symmetry.space_group_name_H-M   'P 1'
#
loop_
_entity.id
_entity.type
_entity.pdbx_description
1 polymer ?
#
loop_
_entity_poly.entity_id
_entity_poly.type
_entity_poly.pdbx_seq_one_letter_code
_entity_poly.pdbx_strand_id
1 'polypeptide(L)'
;MSAFATLLTVMRKELRDLSRDRRTLALTLLLGPLLYPILILGMGKLAESRVKTQIDKPLEIPTIGAEHAPNLVRFLAAQGLNAVEAPKDLTAAIRDQNVDVALRISPDFRENWEDGKPALVEIVQDSTRRAADVPTARLKAALAGYSQQVGALRLLARGVDAQVARPLDVATQDLATAEAKRGVMLSILLPVLLTITSFLGGAYLVMDTTAGERERQSLEPLLATPAPRSAIVSGKIAAACVVGLASLLLTLLAFKLSAQLGTGAAARQLNMGFVPMLQMLFIMLPMLLIGTSLLTFLSAASKSMKEAQSHMTWLMLLPMLPGYALMVYPLKSELWQFGVPFLAQNQMLLKIIRHEAISPQMWGVYLAASLGLAAVLWYAAVRRYHQERLAISG
;
A
#
# COMPACT_ATOMS: atom_id res chain seq x y z
N MET A 1 -28.67 -28.72 -25.63
CA MET A 1 -27.31 -28.63 -25.03
C MET A 1 -27.46 -28.53 -23.52
N SER A 2 -26.60 -29.15 -22.72
CA SER A 2 -26.62 -28.98 -21.26
C SER A 2 -26.23 -27.55 -20.88
N ALA A 3 -26.75 -27.03 -19.75
CA ALA A 3 -26.43 -25.69 -19.26
C ALA A 3 -24.91 -25.48 -19.11
N PHE A 4 -24.18 -26.54 -18.73
CA PHE A 4 -22.72 -26.51 -18.61
C PHE A 4 -22.00 -26.36 -19.96
N ALA A 5 -22.46 -27.07 -20.99
CA ALA A 5 -21.89 -26.94 -22.34
C ALA A 5 -22.10 -25.53 -22.90
N THR A 6 -23.29 -24.95 -22.68
CA THR A 6 -23.58 -23.56 -23.07
C THR A 6 -22.67 -22.57 -22.34
N LEU A 7 -22.51 -22.71 -21.02
CA LEU A 7 -21.61 -21.88 -20.21
C LEU A 7 -20.19 -21.89 -20.78
N LEU A 8 -19.64 -23.08 -21.05
CA LEU A 8 -18.28 -23.23 -21.56
C LEU A 8 -18.12 -22.64 -22.96
N THR A 9 -19.12 -22.80 -23.83
CA THR A 9 -19.14 -22.20 -25.18
C THR A 9 -19.13 -20.68 -25.11
N VAL A 10 -20.00 -20.08 -24.28
CA VAL A 10 -20.03 -18.63 -24.06
C VAL A 10 -18.70 -18.16 -23.50
N MET A 11 -18.18 -18.83 -22.47
CA MET A 11 -16.88 -18.48 -21.87
C MET A 11 -15.76 -18.48 -22.91
N ARG A 12 -15.66 -19.53 -23.75
CA ARG A 12 -14.65 -19.62 -24.81
C ARG A 12 -14.82 -18.54 -25.87
N LYS A 13 -16.06 -18.17 -26.22
CA LYS A 13 -16.36 -17.08 -27.15
C LYS A 13 -15.84 -15.76 -26.59
N GLU A 14 -16.19 -15.41 -25.35
CA GLU A 14 -15.79 -14.12 -24.76
C GLU A 14 -14.27 -14.02 -24.59
N LEU A 15 -13.61 -15.11 -24.16
CA LEU A 15 -12.15 -15.15 -24.07
C LEU A 15 -11.47 -15.04 -25.45
N ARG A 16 -12.04 -15.67 -26.48
CA ARG A 16 -11.51 -15.59 -27.85
C ARG A 16 -11.68 -14.19 -28.43
N ASP A 17 -12.79 -13.52 -28.17
CA ASP A 17 -13.02 -12.15 -28.64
C ASP A 17 -12.10 -11.16 -27.92
N LEU A 18 -11.90 -11.30 -26.61
CA LEU A 18 -10.90 -10.51 -25.88
C LEU A 18 -9.47 -10.77 -26.40
N SER A 19 -9.14 -12.02 -26.75
CA SER A 19 -7.81 -12.36 -27.28
C SER A 19 -7.48 -11.73 -28.64
N ARG A 20 -8.53 -11.37 -29.40
CA ARG A 20 -8.38 -10.67 -30.69
C ARG A 20 -8.11 -9.18 -30.50
N ASP A 21 -8.63 -8.59 -29.43
CA ASP A 21 -8.30 -7.21 -29.04
C ASP A 21 -6.97 -7.15 -28.28
N ARG A 22 -5.87 -7.26 -29.04
CA ARG A 22 -4.50 -7.26 -28.52
C ARG A 22 -4.18 -6.01 -27.69
N ARG A 23 -4.79 -4.86 -28.04
CA ARG A 23 -4.53 -3.60 -27.35
C ARG A 23 -5.15 -3.64 -25.96
N THR A 24 -6.42 -4.00 -25.86
CA THR A 24 -7.10 -4.15 -24.57
C THR A 24 -6.45 -5.22 -23.72
N LEU A 25 -6.09 -6.36 -24.33
CA LEU A 25 -5.45 -7.46 -23.62
C LEU A 25 -4.08 -7.03 -23.06
N ALA A 26 -3.27 -6.30 -23.84
CA ALA A 26 -2.01 -5.74 -23.37
C ALA A 26 -2.20 -4.72 -22.24
N LEU A 27 -3.17 -3.80 -22.36
CA LEU A 27 -3.44 -2.81 -21.31
C LEU A 27 -3.91 -3.47 -20.00
N THR A 28 -4.77 -4.48 -20.09
CA THR A 28 -5.39 -5.14 -18.93
C THR A 28 -4.46 -6.14 -18.24
N LEU A 29 -3.69 -6.91 -19.02
CA LEU A 29 -2.85 -8.00 -18.49
C LEU A 29 -1.38 -7.62 -18.36
N LEU A 30 -0.86 -6.67 -19.13
CA LEU A 30 0.53 -6.22 -19.00
C LEU A 30 0.61 -4.91 -18.22
N LEU A 31 -0.02 -3.85 -18.71
CA LEU A 31 0.20 -2.51 -18.15
C LEU A 31 -0.31 -2.39 -16.71
N GLY A 32 -1.56 -2.83 -16.44
CA GLY A 32 -2.14 -2.78 -15.09
C GLY A 32 -1.30 -3.50 -14.03
N PRO A 33 -0.99 -4.81 -14.21
CA PRO A 33 -0.16 -5.57 -13.28
C PRO A 33 1.27 -5.07 -13.09
N LEU A 34 1.91 -4.55 -14.15
CA LEU A 34 3.32 -4.11 -14.11
C LEU A 34 3.48 -2.68 -13.56
N LEU A 35 2.48 -1.83 -13.69
CA LEU A 35 2.56 -0.42 -13.29
C LEU A 35 2.96 -0.27 -11.82
N TYR A 36 2.29 -0.99 -10.91
CA TYR A 36 2.53 -0.83 -9.48
C TYR A 36 3.90 -1.33 -9.00
N PRO A 37 4.38 -2.53 -9.37
CA PRO A 37 5.74 -2.94 -9.05
C PRO A 37 6.80 -1.97 -9.57
N ILE A 38 6.63 -1.45 -10.80
CA ILE A 38 7.54 -0.46 -11.38
C ILE A 38 7.54 0.82 -10.54
N LEU A 39 6.37 1.34 -10.16
CA LEU A 39 6.26 2.53 -9.31
C LEU A 39 6.90 2.32 -7.94
N ILE A 40 6.63 1.19 -7.29
CA ILE A 40 7.19 0.87 -5.96
C ILE A 40 8.71 0.76 -6.02
N LEU A 41 9.26 0.06 -7.02
CA LEU A 41 10.70 -0.04 -7.21
C LEU A 41 11.33 1.32 -7.54
N GLY A 42 10.70 2.11 -8.41
CA GLY A 42 11.16 3.44 -8.80
C GLY A 42 11.21 4.40 -7.61
N MET A 43 10.12 4.49 -6.85
CA MET A 43 10.03 5.29 -5.63
C MET A 43 11.00 4.78 -4.56
N GLY A 44 11.11 3.46 -4.41
CA GLY A 44 12.05 2.83 -3.47
C GLY A 44 13.49 3.21 -3.77
N LYS A 45 13.93 3.10 -5.03
CA LYS A 45 15.27 3.51 -5.46
C LYS A 45 15.52 5.01 -5.25
N LEU A 46 14.54 5.85 -5.55
CA LEU A 46 14.64 7.30 -5.32
C LEU A 46 14.78 7.63 -3.82
N ALA A 47 14.00 6.98 -2.97
CA ALA A 47 14.09 7.15 -1.52
C ALA A 47 15.43 6.67 -0.97
N GLU A 48 15.89 5.50 -1.38
CA GLU A 48 17.17 4.91 -0.96
C GLU A 48 18.36 5.79 -1.38
N SER A 49 18.33 6.30 -2.61
CA SER A 49 19.33 7.24 -3.13
C SER A 49 19.38 8.54 -2.32
N ARG A 50 18.21 9.09 -1.95
CA ARG A 50 18.15 10.29 -1.09
C ARG A 50 18.75 10.03 0.27
N VAL A 51 18.35 8.95 0.94
CA VAL A 51 18.85 8.60 2.28
C VAL A 51 20.35 8.39 2.24
N LYS A 52 20.86 7.63 1.26
CA LYS A 52 22.29 7.40 1.11
C LYS A 52 23.06 8.70 0.88
N THR A 53 22.54 9.60 0.04
CA THR A 53 23.16 10.90 -0.21
C THR A 53 23.18 11.80 1.03
N GLN A 54 22.14 11.74 1.87
CA GLN A 54 22.02 12.54 3.09
C GLN A 54 22.82 11.98 4.28
N ILE A 55 23.13 10.68 4.28
CA ILE A 55 23.91 10.02 5.33
C ILE A 55 25.41 10.06 5.00
N ASP A 56 25.79 9.74 3.75
CA ASP A 56 27.19 9.60 3.36
C ASP A 56 27.91 10.95 3.19
N LYS A 57 27.14 12.05 3.06
CA LYS A 57 27.72 13.40 2.94
C LYS A 57 27.83 14.09 4.30
N PRO A 58 28.92 14.85 4.53
CA PRO A 58 28.99 15.80 5.63
C PRO A 58 27.79 16.74 5.55
N LEU A 59 27.09 16.91 6.67
CA LEU A 59 25.95 17.81 6.75
C LEU A 59 26.47 19.18 7.19
N GLU A 60 26.28 20.18 6.34
CA GLU A 60 26.53 21.57 6.69
C GLU A 60 25.33 22.10 7.48
N ILE A 61 25.60 22.61 8.69
CA ILE A 61 24.59 23.11 9.61
C ILE A 61 24.85 24.60 9.84
N PRO A 62 24.03 25.49 9.27
CA PRO A 62 24.02 26.90 9.61
C PRO A 62 23.90 27.06 11.13
N THR A 63 24.95 27.61 11.74
CA THR A 63 25.06 27.70 13.20
C THR A 63 25.20 29.15 13.62
N ILE A 64 24.29 29.61 14.47
CA ILE A 64 24.36 30.92 15.13
C ILE A 64 25.07 30.73 16.47
N GLY A 65 26.10 31.54 16.73
CA GLY A 65 26.83 31.52 18.01
C GLY A 65 27.81 30.36 18.14
N ALA A 66 28.43 29.93 17.04
CA ALA A 66 29.40 28.83 17.02
C ALA A 66 30.58 29.08 17.98
N GLU A 67 30.97 30.35 18.13
CA GLU A 67 32.02 30.85 19.04
C GLU A 67 31.70 30.67 20.52
N HIS A 68 30.42 30.56 20.90
CA HIS A 68 30.01 30.37 22.28
C HIS A 68 30.31 28.95 22.78
N ALA A 69 30.36 27.96 21.88
CA ALA A 69 30.54 26.54 22.22
C ALA A 69 31.55 25.80 21.32
N PRO A 70 32.84 26.18 21.32
CA PRO A 70 33.85 25.59 20.42
C PRO A 70 34.03 24.07 20.60
N ASN A 71 33.89 23.58 21.83
CA ASN A 71 33.98 22.14 22.11
C ASN A 71 32.81 21.34 21.53
N LEU A 72 31.59 21.89 21.59
CA LEU A 72 30.41 21.28 20.99
C LEU A 72 30.53 21.27 19.46
N VAL A 73 30.94 22.38 18.85
CA VAL A 73 31.14 22.48 17.40
C VAL A 73 32.17 21.46 16.92
N ARG A 74 33.29 21.28 17.63
CA ARG A 74 34.30 20.26 17.30
C ARG A 74 33.74 18.84 17.43
N PHE A 75 32.93 18.57 18.45
CA PHE A 75 32.28 17.26 18.61
C PHE A 75 31.32 16.96 17.46
N LEU A 76 30.50 17.93 17.06
CA LEU A 76 29.58 17.80 15.92
C LEU A 76 30.36 17.55 14.62
N ALA A 77 31.44 18.30 14.37
CA ALA A 77 32.29 18.11 13.19
C ALA A 77 32.90 16.71 13.13
N ALA A 78 33.30 16.12 14.26
CA ALA A 78 33.81 14.75 14.33
C ALA A 78 32.76 13.70 13.93
N GLN A 79 31.46 14.02 14.01
CA GLN A 79 30.36 13.19 13.54
C GLN A 79 29.88 13.54 12.12
N GLY A 80 30.67 14.34 11.38
CA GLY A 80 30.33 14.80 10.04
C GLY A 80 29.21 15.84 10.00
N LEU A 81 28.98 16.55 11.11
CA LEU A 81 28.03 17.66 11.23
C LEU A 81 28.85 18.96 11.31
N ASN A 82 29.11 19.58 10.16
CA ASN A 82 29.99 20.74 10.06
C ASN A 82 29.19 22.02 10.31
N ALA A 83 29.58 22.80 11.31
CA ALA A 83 29.02 24.13 11.52
C ALA A 83 29.47 25.07 10.39
N VAL A 84 28.52 25.70 9.72
CA VAL A 84 28.76 26.77 8.74
C VAL A 84 28.14 28.07 9.22
N GLU A 85 28.63 29.20 8.72
CA GLU A 85 28.11 30.52 9.09
C GLU A 85 26.61 30.62 8.73
N ALA A 86 25.80 31.05 9.71
CA ALA A 86 24.38 31.20 9.49
C ALA A 86 24.08 32.40 8.57
N PRO A 87 23.14 32.27 7.61
CA PRO A 87 22.66 33.41 6.83
C PRO A 87 22.12 34.52 7.74
N LYS A 88 22.28 35.78 7.31
CA LYS A 88 21.82 36.96 8.05
C LYS A 88 20.33 36.88 8.43
N ASP A 89 19.51 36.30 7.56
CA ASP A 89 18.12 35.94 7.87
C ASP A 89 17.91 34.43 7.77
N LEU A 90 18.16 33.75 8.89
CA LEU A 90 17.98 32.31 8.99
C LEU A 90 16.52 31.88 8.83
N THR A 91 15.58 32.71 9.26
CA THR A 91 14.15 32.40 9.21
C THR A 91 13.66 32.43 7.76
N ALA A 92 14.06 33.45 7.00
CA ALA A 92 13.81 33.49 5.56
C ALA A 92 14.50 32.34 4.84
N ALA A 93 15.76 32.02 5.17
CA ALA A 93 16.49 30.93 4.51
C ALA A 93 15.82 29.55 4.71
N ILE A 94 15.26 29.28 5.88
CA ILE A 94 14.49 28.05 6.15
C ILE A 94 13.15 28.08 5.41
N ARG A 95 12.45 29.23 5.44
CA ARG A 95 11.18 29.41 4.72
C ARG A 95 11.34 29.23 3.20
N ASP A 96 12.42 29.76 2.65
CA ASP A 96 12.79 29.72 1.23
C ASP A 96 13.42 28.39 0.81
N GLN A 97 13.56 27.43 1.74
CA GLN A 97 14.10 26.08 1.50
C GLN A 97 15.58 26.03 1.11
N ASN A 98 16.33 27.07 1.43
CA ASN A 98 17.78 27.08 1.23
C ASN A 98 18.52 26.33 2.34
N VAL A 99 17.87 26.18 3.51
CA VAL A 99 18.41 25.50 4.69
C VAL A 99 17.37 24.55 5.27
N ASP A 100 17.71 23.27 5.39
CA ASP A 100 16.81 22.25 5.95
C ASP A 100 16.74 22.28 7.48
N VAL A 101 17.89 22.47 8.15
CA VAL A 101 18.02 22.53 9.61
C VAL A 101 19.13 23.49 10.00
N ALA A 102 18.95 24.17 11.13
CA ALA A 102 19.96 25.06 11.70
C ALA A 102 20.08 24.89 13.21
N LEU A 103 21.23 25.31 13.73
CA LEU A 103 21.57 25.25 15.15
C LEU A 103 21.70 26.68 15.70
N ARG A 104 21.01 26.98 16.79
CA ARG A 104 21.21 28.24 17.52
C ARG A 104 21.77 27.92 18.90
N ILE A 105 22.96 28.46 19.18
CA ILE A 105 23.61 28.35 20.49
C ILE A 105 23.36 29.65 21.23
N SER A 106 22.83 29.58 22.45
CA SER A 106 22.56 30.78 23.25
C SER A 106 23.87 31.54 23.57
N PRO A 107 23.88 32.88 23.59
CA PRO A 107 25.02 33.67 24.09
C PRO A 107 25.45 33.27 25.50
N ASP A 108 24.48 32.92 26.36
CA ASP A 108 24.71 32.51 27.75
C ASP A 108 25.21 31.06 27.86
N PHE A 109 25.53 30.40 26.73
CA PHE A 109 25.98 29.01 26.72
C PHE A 109 27.21 28.84 27.60
N ARG A 110 28.22 29.72 27.46
CA ARG A 110 29.50 29.58 28.17
C ARG A 110 29.32 29.71 29.69
N GLU A 111 28.61 30.74 30.13
CA GLU A 111 28.36 30.99 31.55
C GLU A 111 27.60 29.82 32.19
N ASN A 112 26.48 29.43 31.60
CA ASN A 112 25.70 28.28 32.11
C ASN A 112 26.51 26.98 32.07
N TRP A 113 27.35 26.80 31.05
CA TRP A 113 28.19 25.63 30.91
C TRP A 113 29.24 25.52 32.01
N GLU A 114 29.91 26.62 32.34
CA GLU A 114 30.93 26.69 33.40
C GLU A 114 30.32 26.54 34.79
N ASP A 115 29.14 27.13 35.01
CA ASP A 115 28.34 26.99 36.24
C ASP A 115 27.78 25.57 36.47
N GLY A 116 27.94 24.66 35.49
CA GLY A 116 27.36 23.32 35.54
C GLY A 116 25.85 23.28 35.32
N LYS A 117 25.24 24.40 34.90
CA LYS A 117 23.84 24.49 34.49
C LYS A 117 23.64 23.93 33.07
N PRO A 118 22.42 23.55 32.68
CA PRO A 118 22.10 23.21 31.29
C PRO A 118 22.27 24.43 30.39
N ALA A 119 23.12 24.33 29.37
CA ALA A 119 23.33 25.39 28.39
C ALA A 119 22.32 25.23 27.23
N LEU A 120 21.58 26.29 26.91
CA LEU A 120 20.52 26.26 25.91
C LEU A 120 21.08 26.18 24.48
N VAL A 121 20.56 25.21 23.73
CA VAL A 121 20.81 25.02 22.29
C VAL A 121 19.48 24.70 21.63
N GLU A 122 19.16 25.40 20.54
CA GLU A 122 17.90 25.25 19.81
C GLU A 122 18.15 24.68 18.41
N ILE A 123 17.28 23.75 18.01
CA ILE A 123 17.25 23.23 16.63
C ILE A 123 16.13 23.96 15.91
N VAL A 124 16.49 24.76 14.91
CA VAL A 124 15.55 25.53 14.10
C VAL A 124 15.27 24.75 12.82
N GLN A 125 14.01 24.38 12.61
CA GLN A 125 13.56 23.63 11.44
C GLN A 125 12.09 23.93 11.11
N ASP A 126 11.69 23.64 9.88
CA ASP A 126 10.28 23.55 9.48
C ASP A 126 9.81 22.09 9.54
N SER A 127 9.04 21.75 10.58
CA SER A 127 8.53 20.39 10.79
C SER A 127 7.55 19.88 9.72
N THR A 128 7.06 20.75 8.84
CA THR A 128 6.22 20.34 7.70
C THR A 128 7.05 19.80 6.53
N ARG A 129 8.38 19.95 6.60
CA ARG A 129 9.32 19.58 5.53
C ARG A 129 9.99 18.23 5.81
N ARG A 130 9.63 17.24 4.99
CA ARG A 130 10.29 15.93 5.02
C ARG A 130 11.79 15.96 4.73
N ALA A 131 12.29 17.00 4.05
CA ALA A 131 13.72 17.15 3.77
C ALA A 131 14.53 17.37 5.07
N ALA A 132 13.92 18.01 6.08
CA ALA A 132 14.55 18.31 7.36
C ALA A 132 14.56 17.11 8.33
N ASP A 133 13.72 16.09 8.12
CA ASP A 133 13.56 14.96 9.05
C ASP A 133 14.90 14.24 9.34
N VAL A 134 15.64 13.89 8.29
CA VAL A 134 16.92 13.17 8.42
C VAL A 134 18.02 14.07 9.02
N PRO A 135 18.29 15.28 8.49
CA PRO A 135 19.23 16.23 9.11
C PRO A 135 18.95 16.50 10.60
N THR A 136 17.69 16.74 10.95
CA THR A 136 17.29 16.99 12.34
C THR A 136 17.47 15.78 13.23
N ALA A 137 17.12 14.58 12.75
CA ALA A 137 17.34 13.35 13.52
C ALA A 137 18.83 13.12 13.81
N ARG A 138 19.71 13.35 12.82
CA ARG A 138 21.18 13.28 13.00
C ARG A 138 21.66 14.28 14.04
N LEU A 139 21.24 15.55 13.94
CA LEU A 139 21.63 16.60 14.87
C LEU A 139 21.14 16.33 16.30
N LYS A 140 19.87 15.91 16.47
CA LYS A 140 19.32 15.52 17.79
C LYS A 140 20.10 14.37 18.42
N ALA A 141 20.41 13.33 17.65
CA ALA A 141 21.18 12.19 18.14
C ALA A 141 22.60 12.60 18.58
N ALA A 142 23.27 13.45 17.81
CA ALA A 142 24.60 13.97 18.16
C ALA A 142 24.57 14.82 19.44
N LEU A 143 23.61 15.75 19.55
CA LEU A 143 23.44 16.59 20.75
C LEU A 143 23.12 15.76 22.00
N ALA A 144 22.26 14.75 21.88
CA ALA A 144 21.94 13.83 22.98
C ALA A 144 23.18 13.03 23.41
N GLY A 145 23.97 12.54 22.44
CA GLY A 145 25.24 11.86 22.70
C GLY A 145 26.25 12.74 23.44
N TYR A 146 26.42 13.99 23.00
CA TYR A 146 27.28 14.97 23.67
C TYR A 146 26.83 15.27 25.10
N SER A 147 25.52 15.50 25.28
CA SER A 147 24.92 15.77 26.60
C SER A 147 25.15 14.60 27.56
N GLN A 148 24.94 13.36 27.10
CA GLN A 148 25.20 12.15 27.87
C GLN A 148 26.68 12.02 28.27
N GLN A 149 27.60 12.23 27.31
CA GLN A 149 29.04 12.08 27.55
C GLN A 149 29.54 13.09 28.58
N VAL A 150 29.18 14.36 28.42
CA VAL A 150 29.60 15.41 29.35
C VAL A 150 28.90 15.28 30.70
N GLY A 151 27.62 14.93 30.72
CA GLY A 151 26.88 14.67 31.96
C GLY A 151 27.57 13.60 32.82
N ALA A 152 27.98 12.49 32.20
CA ALA A 152 28.72 11.44 32.89
C ALA A 152 30.07 11.93 33.45
N LEU A 153 30.85 12.68 32.65
CA LEU A 153 32.12 13.26 33.12
C LEU A 153 31.94 14.24 34.28
N ARG A 154 30.87 15.05 34.26
CA ARG A 154 30.55 16.02 35.33
C ARG A 154 30.19 15.34 36.65
N LEU A 155 29.52 14.18 36.59
CA LEU A 155 29.18 13.37 37.77
C LEU A 155 30.44 12.71 38.34
N LEU A 156 31.23 12.06 37.48
CA LEU A 156 32.48 11.41 37.88
C LEU A 156 33.47 12.40 38.51
N ALA A 157 33.61 13.60 37.95
CA ALA A 157 34.46 14.66 38.50
C ALA A 157 34.02 15.14 39.91
N ARG A 158 32.76 14.89 40.29
CA ARG A 158 32.20 15.20 41.61
C ARG A 158 32.15 13.97 42.53
N GLY A 159 32.75 12.85 42.14
CA GLY A 159 32.72 11.59 42.89
C GLY A 159 31.35 10.91 42.89
N VAL A 160 30.44 11.31 42.00
CA VAL A 160 29.11 10.72 41.86
C VAL A 160 29.16 9.69 40.73
N ASP A 161 28.69 8.49 41.00
CA ASP A 161 28.54 7.47 39.97
C ASP A 161 27.57 7.95 38.87
N ALA A 162 28.02 7.90 37.62
CA ALA A 162 27.22 8.34 36.47
C ALA A 162 25.91 7.52 36.30
N GLN A 163 25.85 6.29 36.84
CA GLN A 163 24.66 5.45 36.81
C GLN A 163 23.51 6.01 37.65
N VAL A 164 23.77 6.89 38.63
CA VAL A 164 22.72 7.54 39.43
C VAL A 164 21.79 8.39 38.54
N ALA A 165 22.32 8.97 37.46
CA ALA A 165 21.52 9.72 36.48
C ALA A 165 20.79 8.83 35.46
N ARG A 166 20.98 7.51 35.52
CA ARG A 166 20.38 6.50 34.62
C ARG A 166 19.84 5.32 35.42
N PRO A 167 18.80 5.55 36.24
CA PRO A 167 18.27 4.52 37.13
C PRO A 167 17.57 3.36 36.40
N LEU A 168 17.27 3.52 35.10
CA LEU A 168 16.63 2.50 34.28
C LEU A 168 17.57 2.07 33.15
N ASP A 169 17.84 0.76 33.08
CA ASP A 169 18.43 0.12 31.92
C ASP A 169 17.30 -0.49 31.06
N VAL A 170 16.76 0.33 30.16
CA VAL A 170 15.61 -0.05 29.32
C VAL A 170 16.10 -0.92 28.16
N ALA A 171 15.85 -2.22 28.25
CA ALA A 171 16.09 -3.16 27.15
C ALA A 171 14.79 -3.40 26.34
N THR A 172 14.87 -3.27 25.02
CA THR A 172 13.78 -3.61 24.11
C THR A 172 14.01 -4.99 23.51
N GLN A 173 13.12 -5.95 23.80
CA GLN A 173 13.11 -7.24 23.13
C GLN A 173 12.08 -7.24 22.00
N ASP A 174 12.56 -7.25 20.76
CA ASP A 174 11.71 -7.29 19.57
C ASP A 174 11.40 -8.75 19.19
N LEU A 175 10.14 -9.15 19.33
CA LEU A 175 9.65 -10.49 19.01
C LEU A 175 9.26 -10.65 17.53
N ALA A 176 9.34 -9.60 16.71
CA ALA A 176 8.97 -9.66 15.31
C ALA A 176 10.00 -10.45 14.50
N THR A 177 9.52 -11.43 13.73
CA THR A 177 10.34 -12.19 12.78
C THR A 177 10.92 -11.28 11.71
N ALA A 178 12.06 -11.66 11.13
CA ALA A 178 12.69 -10.88 10.05
C ALA A 178 11.75 -10.71 8.85
N GLU A 179 10.92 -11.71 8.59
CA GLU A 179 9.89 -11.73 7.56
C GLU A 179 8.77 -10.74 7.88
N ALA A 180 8.25 -10.73 9.10
CA ALA A 180 7.22 -9.78 9.53
C ALA A 180 7.69 -8.32 9.42
N LYS A 181 8.96 -8.05 9.77
CA LYS A 181 9.58 -6.72 9.62
C LYS A 181 9.70 -6.30 8.15
N ARG A 182 10.09 -7.21 7.26
CA ARG A 182 10.15 -6.94 5.81
C ARG A 182 8.76 -6.68 5.23
N GLY A 183 7.75 -7.36 5.77
CA GLY A 183 6.35 -7.26 5.34
C GLY A 183 5.64 -5.96 5.75
N VAL A 184 6.24 -5.07 6.55
CA VAL A 184 5.52 -3.88 7.06
C VAL A 184 5.05 -2.95 5.93
N MET A 185 5.93 -2.59 4.98
CA MET A 185 5.52 -1.74 3.85
C MET A 185 4.50 -2.46 2.96
N LEU A 186 4.70 -3.76 2.71
CA LEU A 186 3.77 -4.59 1.95
C LEU A 186 2.40 -4.66 2.59
N SER A 187 2.34 -4.69 3.92
CA SER A 187 1.11 -4.85 4.69
C SER A 187 0.14 -3.68 4.48
N ILE A 188 0.63 -2.51 4.09
CA ILE A 188 -0.21 -1.34 3.81
C ILE A 188 -0.70 -1.36 2.35
N LEU A 189 0.19 -1.63 1.40
CA LEU A 189 -0.10 -1.43 -0.03
C LEU A 189 -0.68 -2.67 -0.72
N LEU A 190 -0.15 -3.87 -0.46
CA LEU A 190 -0.56 -5.08 -1.17
C LEU A 190 -2.03 -5.43 -0.96
N PRO A 191 -2.61 -5.35 0.26
CA PRO A 191 -4.01 -5.70 0.44
C PRO A 191 -4.97 -4.86 -0.39
N VAL A 192 -4.76 -3.54 -0.42
CA VAL A 192 -5.60 -2.61 -1.19
C VAL A 192 -5.45 -2.89 -2.69
N LEU A 193 -4.21 -3.04 -3.16
CA LEU A 193 -3.92 -3.30 -4.57
C LEU A 193 -4.52 -4.61 -5.05
N LEU A 194 -4.25 -5.73 -4.36
CA LEU A 194 -4.77 -7.04 -4.76
C LEU A 194 -6.29 -7.09 -4.68
N THR A 195 -6.90 -6.41 -3.70
CA THR A 195 -8.36 -6.33 -3.59
C THR A 195 -8.95 -5.56 -4.78
N ILE A 196 -8.38 -4.42 -5.16
CA ILE A 196 -8.82 -3.65 -6.34
C ILE A 196 -8.65 -4.46 -7.62
N THR A 197 -7.46 -5.04 -7.84
CA THR A 197 -7.17 -5.86 -9.02
C THR A 197 -8.10 -7.07 -9.10
N SER A 198 -8.44 -7.70 -7.99
CA SER A 198 -9.32 -8.86 -7.98
C SER A 198 -10.78 -8.47 -8.21
N PHE A 199 -11.24 -7.41 -7.56
CA PHE A 199 -12.62 -6.93 -7.67
C PHE A 199 -12.93 -6.37 -9.06
N LEU A 200 -11.97 -5.67 -9.66
CA LEU A 200 -12.14 -4.98 -10.95
C LEU A 200 -11.43 -5.68 -12.13
N GLY A 201 -10.70 -6.77 -11.90
CA GLY A 201 -9.85 -7.40 -12.91
C GLY A 201 -10.60 -7.94 -14.13
N GLY A 202 -11.88 -8.28 -13.98
CA GLY A 202 -12.77 -8.68 -15.07
C GLY A 202 -13.65 -7.55 -15.61
N ALA A 203 -13.51 -6.33 -15.11
CA ALA A 203 -14.48 -5.26 -15.33
C ALA A 203 -14.63 -4.86 -16.79
N TYR A 204 -13.52 -4.73 -17.52
CA TYR A 204 -13.56 -4.40 -18.94
C TYR A 204 -14.39 -5.42 -19.73
N LEU A 205 -14.12 -6.72 -19.53
CA LEU A 205 -14.84 -7.78 -20.24
C LEU A 205 -16.32 -7.80 -19.86
N VAL A 206 -16.66 -7.65 -18.57
CA VAL A 206 -18.07 -7.62 -18.14
C VAL A 206 -18.82 -6.44 -18.76
N MET A 207 -18.22 -5.25 -18.77
CA MET A 207 -18.85 -4.06 -19.33
C MET A 207 -19.06 -4.18 -20.84
N ASP A 208 -18.03 -4.59 -21.59
CA ASP A 208 -18.14 -4.75 -23.05
C ASP A 208 -19.14 -5.84 -23.43
N THR A 209 -19.09 -6.99 -22.75
CA THR A 209 -19.99 -8.13 -23.05
C THR A 209 -21.40 -7.97 -22.51
N THR A 210 -21.67 -6.98 -21.65
CA THR A 210 -23.01 -6.75 -21.08
C THR A 210 -23.60 -5.44 -21.57
N ALA A 211 -23.02 -4.31 -21.17
CA ALA A 211 -23.51 -2.99 -21.57
C ALA A 211 -23.17 -2.70 -23.05
N GLY A 212 -21.99 -3.13 -23.51
CA GLY A 212 -21.59 -2.97 -24.91
C GLY A 212 -22.44 -3.79 -25.88
N GLU A 213 -22.75 -5.05 -25.56
CA GLU A 213 -23.69 -5.86 -26.36
C GLU A 213 -25.11 -5.27 -26.35
N ARG A 214 -25.52 -4.63 -25.24
CA ARG A 214 -26.82 -3.94 -25.17
C ARG A 214 -26.85 -2.72 -26.09
N GLU A 215 -25.82 -1.89 -26.03
CA GLU A 215 -25.68 -0.69 -26.86
C GLU A 215 -25.62 -1.03 -28.36
N ARG A 216 -25.00 -2.16 -28.71
CA ARG A 216 -24.91 -2.67 -30.08
C ARG A 216 -26.14 -3.48 -30.53
N GLN A 217 -27.18 -3.55 -29.69
CA GLN A 217 -28.41 -4.32 -29.93
C GLN A 217 -28.16 -5.81 -30.24
N SER A 218 -27.02 -6.36 -29.82
CA SER A 218 -26.66 -7.77 -30.04
C SER A 218 -27.12 -8.69 -28.91
N LEU A 219 -27.60 -8.14 -27.79
CA LEU A 219 -28.20 -8.92 -26.71
C LEU A 219 -29.54 -9.55 -27.07
N GLU A 220 -30.39 -8.88 -27.86
CA GLU A 220 -31.72 -9.38 -28.19
C GLU A 220 -31.67 -10.70 -28.99
N PRO A 221 -30.84 -10.82 -30.06
CA PRO A 221 -30.65 -12.09 -30.75
C PRO A 221 -30.07 -13.20 -29.85
N LEU A 222 -29.19 -12.85 -28.90
CA LEU A 222 -28.60 -13.81 -27.97
C LEU A 222 -29.65 -14.38 -27.00
N LEU A 223 -30.57 -13.54 -26.53
CA LEU A 223 -31.66 -13.93 -25.64
C LEU A 223 -32.80 -14.67 -26.36
N ALA A 224 -32.87 -14.57 -27.69
CA ALA A 224 -33.78 -15.34 -28.53
C ALA A 224 -33.30 -16.77 -28.81
N THR A 225 -32.03 -17.08 -28.49
CA THR A 225 -31.52 -18.46 -28.60
C THR A 225 -32.18 -19.39 -27.56
N PRO A 226 -32.32 -20.69 -27.84
CA PRO A 226 -32.93 -21.66 -26.90
C PRO A 226 -32.02 -22.01 -25.70
N ALA A 227 -31.04 -21.15 -25.38
CA ALA A 227 -30.10 -21.33 -24.29
C ALA A 227 -30.66 -20.74 -22.98
N PRO A 228 -30.49 -21.43 -21.83
CA PRO A 228 -30.94 -20.89 -20.56
C PRO A 228 -30.13 -19.63 -20.20
N ARG A 229 -30.82 -18.55 -19.83
CA ARG A 229 -30.20 -17.25 -19.52
C ARG A 229 -29.17 -17.33 -18.39
N SER A 230 -29.41 -18.21 -17.40
CA SER A 230 -28.46 -18.49 -16.32
C SER A 230 -27.12 -19.03 -16.82
N ALA A 231 -27.10 -19.86 -17.87
CA ALA A 231 -25.87 -20.37 -18.46
C ALA A 231 -25.11 -19.29 -19.23
N ILE A 232 -25.82 -18.38 -19.91
CA ILE A 232 -25.22 -17.25 -20.63
C ILE A 232 -24.52 -16.31 -19.64
N VAL A 233 -25.24 -15.89 -18.59
CA VAL A 233 -24.71 -15.00 -17.53
C VAL A 233 -23.51 -15.64 -16.84
N SER A 234 -23.63 -16.93 -16.46
CA SER A 234 -22.54 -17.64 -15.80
C SER A 234 -21.32 -17.82 -16.71
N GLY A 235 -21.52 -17.98 -18.02
CA GLY A 235 -20.43 -18.04 -19.00
C GLY A 235 -19.67 -16.71 -19.12
N LYS A 236 -20.39 -15.58 -19.13
CA LYS A 236 -19.79 -14.23 -19.13
C LYS A 236 -19.03 -13.95 -17.84
N ILE A 237 -19.62 -14.27 -16.68
CA ILE A 237 -18.97 -14.12 -15.37
C ILE A 237 -17.72 -15.00 -15.29
N ALA A 238 -17.80 -16.27 -15.73
CA ALA A 238 -16.65 -17.18 -15.74
C ALA A 238 -15.51 -16.67 -16.62
N ALA A 239 -15.81 -16.13 -17.81
CA ALA A 239 -14.80 -15.52 -18.68
C ALA A 239 -14.11 -14.33 -18.00
N ALA A 240 -14.89 -13.46 -17.37
CA ALA A 240 -14.36 -12.31 -16.62
C ALA A 240 -13.50 -12.76 -15.43
N CYS A 241 -13.89 -13.84 -14.76
CA CYS A 241 -13.12 -14.42 -13.68
C CYS A 241 -11.78 -14.98 -14.16
N VAL A 242 -11.73 -15.65 -15.32
CA VAL A 242 -10.47 -16.13 -15.91
C VAL A 242 -9.53 -14.96 -16.22
N VAL A 243 -10.05 -13.87 -16.80
CA VAL A 243 -9.26 -12.67 -17.10
C VAL A 243 -8.73 -12.00 -15.83
N GLY A 244 -9.60 -11.82 -14.81
CA GLY A 244 -9.19 -11.25 -13.54
C GLY A 244 -8.16 -12.14 -12.80
N LEU A 245 -8.29 -13.47 -12.89
CA LEU A 245 -7.32 -14.41 -12.33
C LEU A 245 -5.98 -14.34 -13.03
N ALA A 246 -5.98 -14.24 -14.37
CA ALA A 246 -4.76 -14.04 -15.13
C ALA A 246 -4.10 -12.71 -14.75
N SER A 247 -4.87 -11.62 -14.63
CA SER A 247 -4.37 -10.31 -14.21
C SER A 247 -3.76 -10.36 -12.81
N LEU A 248 -4.45 -10.97 -11.85
CA LEU A 248 -3.97 -11.12 -10.48
C LEU A 248 -2.71 -11.98 -10.38
N LEU A 249 -2.65 -13.09 -11.13
CA LEU A 249 -1.47 -13.94 -11.21
C LEU A 249 -0.29 -13.17 -11.80
N LEU A 250 -0.51 -12.41 -12.88
CA LEU A 250 0.51 -11.54 -13.46
C LEU A 250 0.97 -10.46 -12.50
N THR A 251 0.07 -9.90 -11.67
CA THR A 251 0.44 -8.92 -10.63
C THR A 251 1.37 -9.55 -9.60
N LEU A 252 1.03 -10.73 -9.08
CA LEU A 252 1.87 -11.44 -8.12
C LEU A 252 3.22 -11.85 -8.73
N LEU A 253 3.24 -12.32 -9.97
CA LEU A 253 4.47 -12.63 -10.69
C LEU A 253 5.32 -11.38 -10.94
N ALA A 254 4.69 -10.25 -11.29
CA ALA A 254 5.39 -8.99 -11.48
C ALA A 254 6.05 -8.50 -10.19
N PHE A 255 5.39 -8.65 -9.03
CA PHE A 255 6.00 -8.39 -7.72
C PHE A 255 7.19 -9.29 -7.45
N LYS A 256 7.06 -10.60 -7.71
CA LYS A 256 8.15 -11.56 -7.54
C LYS A 256 9.34 -11.26 -8.43
N LEU A 257 9.11 -11.00 -9.71
CA LEU A 257 10.14 -10.63 -10.69
C LEU A 257 10.82 -9.32 -10.28
N SER A 258 10.04 -8.33 -9.84
CA SER A 258 10.54 -7.05 -9.33
C SER A 258 11.43 -7.22 -8.10
N ALA A 259 11.07 -8.15 -7.20
CA ALA A 259 11.88 -8.49 -6.04
C ALA A 259 13.20 -9.17 -6.41
N GLN A 260 13.22 -10.01 -7.44
CA GLN A 260 14.41 -10.72 -7.91
C GLN A 260 15.37 -9.83 -8.70
N LEU A 261 14.83 -8.91 -9.52
CA LEU A 261 15.62 -8.00 -10.36
C LEU A 261 16.14 -6.78 -9.58
N GLY A 262 15.47 -6.40 -8.49
CA GLY A 262 15.86 -5.25 -7.68
C GLY A 262 16.87 -5.61 -6.59
N THR A 263 17.88 -4.76 -6.41
CA THR A 263 18.94 -4.95 -5.40
C THR A 263 18.73 -4.15 -4.11
N GLY A 264 17.83 -3.16 -4.14
CA GLY A 264 17.53 -2.24 -3.04
C GLY A 264 16.62 -2.83 -1.95
N ALA A 265 16.50 -2.13 -0.83
CA ALA A 265 15.66 -2.52 0.31
C ALA A 265 14.19 -2.72 -0.09
N ALA A 266 13.66 -1.87 -0.97
CA ALA A 266 12.30 -2.00 -1.49
C ALA A 266 12.09 -3.33 -2.26
N ALA A 267 13.08 -3.79 -3.03
CA ALA A 267 12.99 -5.05 -3.75
C ALA A 267 13.02 -6.26 -2.80
N ARG A 268 13.85 -6.20 -1.76
CA ARG A 268 13.89 -7.24 -0.72
C ARG A 268 12.58 -7.34 0.05
N GLN A 269 11.90 -6.21 0.27
CA GLN A 269 10.59 -6.20 0.91
C GLN A 269 9.53 -6.88 0.05
N LEU A 270 9.61 -6.81 -1.29
CA LEU A 270 8.68 -7.48 -2.22
C LEU A 270 8.92 -9.00 -2.34
N ASN A 271 10.02 -9.53 -1.80
CA ASN A 271 10.37 -10.94 -1.97
C ASN A 271 9.45 -11.84 -1.13
N MET A 272 8.60 -12.61 -1.82
CA MET A 272 7.58 -13.44 -1.21
C MET A 272 7.68 -14.89 -1.69
N GLY A 273 7.49 -15.83 -0.76
CA GLY A 273 7.46 -17.26 -1.06
C GLY A 273 6.30 -17.64 -1.98
N PHE A 274 6.44 -18.76 -2.70
CA PHE A 274 5.38 -19.28 -3.57
C PHE A 274 4.12 -19.68 -2.81
N VAL A 275 4.25 -20.23 -1.60
CA VAL A 275 3.11 -20.65 -0.77
C VAL A 275 2.23 -19.46 -0.36
N PRO A 276 2.77 -18.36 0.21
CA PRO A 276 2.03 -17.12 0.40
C PRO A 276 1.30 -16.63 -0.85
N MET A 277 1.96 -16.63 -2.02
CA MET A 277 1.34 -16.18 -3.28
C MET A 277 0.12 -17.02 -3.65
N LEU A 278 0.20 -18.35 -3.50
CA LEU A 278 -0.93 -19.25 -3.76
C LEU A 278 -2.08 -19.01 -2.77
N GLN A 279 -1.78 -18.80 -1.49
CA GLN A 279 -2.79 -18.46 -0.49
C GLN A 279 -3.47 -17.12 -0.80
N MET A 280 -2.70 -16.09 -1.20
CA MET A 280 -3.25 -14.81 -1.64
C MET A 280 -4.18 -14.97 -2.84
N LEU A 281 -3.76 -15.74 -3.85
CA LEU A 281 -4.60 -16.06 -5.01
C LEU A 281 -5.92 -16.72 -4.58
N PHE A 282 -5.86 -17.65 -3.63
CA PHE A 282 -7.04 -18.33 -3.11
C PHE A 282 -7.97 -17.41 -2.32
N ILE A 283 -7.45 -16.48 -1.51
CA ILE A 283 -8.26 -15.44 -0.81
C ILE A 283 -8.87 -14.45 -1.80
N MET A 284 -8.27 -14.24 -2.96
CA MET A 284 -8.82 -13.31 -3.93
C MET A 284 -9.90 -13.94 -4.83
N LEU A 285 -10.01 -15.27 -4.89
CA LEU A 285 -11.00 -15.96 -5.72
C LEU A 285 -12.46 -15.56 -5.43
N PRO A 286 -12.95 -15.61 -4.16
CA PRO A 286 -14.30 -15.15 -3.85
C PRO A 286 -14.50 -13.66 -4.16
N MET A 287 -13.45 -12.85 -3.94
CA MET A 287 -13.49 -11.41 -4.19
C MET A 287 -13.72 -11.09 -5.67
N LEU A 288 -13.09 -11.87 -6.52
CA LEU A 288 -13.21 -11.79 -7.97
C LEU A 288 -14.60 -12.24 -8.45
N LEU A 289 -15.21 -13.26 -7.84
CA LEU A 289 -16.62 -13.63 -8.10
C LEU A 289 -17.61 -12.55 -7.65
N ILE A 290 -17.40 -11.95 -6.47
CA ILE A 290 -18.22 -10.84 -5.96
C ILE A 290 -18.15 -9.66 -6.93
N GLY A 291 -16.95 -9.27 -7.34
CA GLY A 291 -16.71 -8.16 -8.25
C GLY A 291 -17.35 -8.36 -9.62
N THR A 292 -17.07 -9.48 -10.28
CA THR A 292 -17.64 -9.75 -11.61
C THR A 292 -19.16 -9.89 -11.57
N SER A 293 -19.73 -10.55 -10.55
CA SER A 293 -21.18 -10.70 -10.43
C SER A 293 -21.89 -9.37 -10.17
N LEU A 294 -21.34 -8.52 -9.29
CA LEU A 294 -21.88 -7.18 -9.03
C LEU A 294 -21.78 -6.30 -10.28
N LEU A 295 -20.64 -6.32 -10.97
CA LEU A 295 -20.44 -5.60 -12.22
C LEU A 295 -21.39 -6.06 -13.31
N THR A 296 -21.67 -7.36 -13.42
CA THR A 296 -22.66 -7.89 -14.37
C THR A 296 -24.06 -7.41 -14.01
N PHE A 297 -24.42 -7.42 -12.73
CA PHE A 297 -25.71 -6.89 -12.27
C PHE A 297 -25.89 -5.40 -12.61
N LEU A 298 -24.86 -4.58 -12.37
CA LEU A 298 -24.89 -3.14 -12.65
C LEU A 298 -24.84 -2.87 -14.16
N SER A 299 -23.99 -3.55 -14.91
CA SER A 299 -23.86 -3.37 -16.36
C SER A 299 -25.14 -3.81 -17.08
N ALA A 300 -25.84 -4.83 -16.57
CA ALA A 300 -27.14 -5.24 -17.09
C ALA A 300 -28.24 -4.19 -16.84
N ALA A 301 -28.05 -3.31 -15.85
CA ALA A 301 -28.94 -2.18 -15.56
C ALA A 301 -28.73 -1.00 -16.49
N SER A 302 -27.49 -0.78 -16.93
CA SER A 302 -27.09 0.38 -17.70
C SER A 302 -27.60 0.33 -19.14
N LYS A 303 -28.01 1.47 -19.68
CA LYS A 303 -28.44 1.64 -21.07
C LYS A 303 -27.27 1.82 -22.04
N SER A 304 -26.11 2.28 -21.56
CA SER A 304 -24.91 2.53 -22.37
C SER A 304 -23.62 2.13 -21.65
N MET A 305 -22.54 1.96 -22.41
CA MET A 305 -21.21 1.72 -21.87
C MET A 305 -20.72 2.87 -20.97
N LYS A 306 -21.12 4.11 -21.27
CA LYS A 306 -20.80 5.29 -20.44
C LYS A 306 -21.48 5.26 -19.08
N GLU A 307 -22.73 4.82 -19.02
CA GLU A 307 -23.47 4.68 -17.76
C GLU A 307 -22.87 3.55 -16.91
N ALA A 308 -22.55 2.41 -17.51
CA ALA A 308 -21.84 1.33 -16.83
C ALA A 308 -20.48 1.80 -16.27
N GLN A 309 -19.74 2.60 -17.04
CA GLN A 309 -18.47 3.19 -16.62
C GLN A 309 -18.63 4.18 -15.45
N SER A 310 -19.74 4.92 -15.37
CA SER A 310 -19.99 5.84 -14.25
C SER A 310 -20.13 5.12 -12.90
N HIS A 311 -20.63 3.88 -12.90
CA HIS A 311 -20.67 3.03 -11.71
C HIS A 311 -19.28 2.57 -11.27
N MET A 312 -18.28 2.58 -12.16
CA MET A 312 -16.91 2.16 -11.86
C MET A 312 -16.28 3.00 -10.76
N THR A 313 -16.55 4.31 -10.74
CA THR A 313 -16.02 5.22 -9.73
C THR A 313 -16.43 4.77 -8.33
N TRP A 314 -17.71 4.43 -8.13
CA TRP A 314 -18.23 3.96 -6.85
C TRP A 314 -17.70 2.56 -6.47
N LEU A 315 -17.58 1.68 -7.46
CA LEU A 315 -17.02 0.35 -7.26
C LEU A 315 -15.53 0.39 -6.91
N MET A 316 -14.77 1.35 -7.42
CA MET A 316 -13.37 1.55 -7.06
C MET A 316 -13.20 2.05 -5.62
N LEU A 317 -14.16 2.85 -5.12
CA LEU A 317 -14.14 3.36 -3.75
C LEU A 317 -14.46 2.29 -2.70
N LEU A 318 -15.32 1.32 -3.02
CA LEU A 318 -15.74 0.27 -2.08
C LEU A 318 -14.57 -0.49 -1.42
N PRO A 319 -13.59 -1.06 -2.16
CA PRO A 319 -12.40 -1.66 -1.58
C PRO A 319 -11.51 -0.70 -0.79
N MET A 320 -11.49 0.58 -1.17
CA MET A 320 -10.58 1.57 -0.58
C MET A 320 -11.02 1.97 0.83
N LEU A 321 -12.32 2.09 1.09
CA LEU A 321 -12.84 2.56 2.37
C LEU A 321 -12.35 1.73 3.57
N PRO A 322 -12.43 0.38 3.57
CA PRO A 322 -11.93 -0.42 4.68
C PRO A 322 -10.40 -0.40 4.77
N GLY A 323 -9.70 -0.29 3.63
CA GLY A 323 -8.25 -0.13 3.59
C GLY A 323 -7.78 1.14 4.29
N TYR A 324 -8.42 2.27 3.98
CA TYR A 324 -8.14 3.55 4.66
C TYR A 324 -8.55 3.52 6.13
N ALA A 325 -9.71 2.96 6.46
CA ALA A 325 -10.17 2.85 7.84
C ALA A 325 -9.18 2.06 8.70
N LEU A 326 -8.65 0.94 8.20
CA LEU A 326 -7.65 0.12 8.90
C LEU A 326 -6.27 0.78 8.98
N MET A 327 -5.93 1.65 8.02
CA MET A 327 -4.69 2.43 8.07
C MET A 327 -4.73 3.49 9.18
N VAL A 328 -5.89 4.11 9.39
CA VAL A 328 -6.08 5.12 10.46
C VAL A 328 -6.32 4.44 11.82
N TYR A 329 -7.12 3.37 11.84
CA TYR A 329 -7.47 2.61 13.04
C TYR A 329 -7.01 1.16 12.87
N PRO A 330 -5.78 0.82 13.29
CA PRO A 330 -5.31 -0.56 13.28
C PRO A 330 -6.13 -1.39 14.27
N LEU A 331 -7.14 -2.08 13.77
CA LEU A 331 -8.01 -2.95 14.57
C LEU A 331 -7.27 -4.25 14.91
N LYS A 332 -7.49 -4.74 16.14
CA LYS A 332 -7.15 -6.12 16.47
C LYS A 332 -7.99 -7.06 15.60
N SER A 333 -7.40 -8.16 15.17
CA SER A 333 -8.06 -9.14 14.31
C SER A 333 -9.14 -9.87 15.12
N GLU A 334 -10.40 -9.67 14.73
CA GLU A 334 -11.58 -10.26 15.37
C GLU A 334 -12.37 -11.10 14.36
N LEU A 335 -13.06 -12.14 14.82
CA LEU A 335 -13.73 -13.12 13.94
C LEU A 335 -14.78 -12.49 13.01
N TRP A 336 -15.52 -11.49 13.46
CA TRP A 336 -16.56 -10.81 12.65
C TRP A 336 -15.98 -10.12 11.41
N GLN A 337 -14.72 -9.69 11.45
CA GLN A 337 -14.08 -8.98 10.35
C GLN A 337 -13.92 -9.86 9.11
N PHE A 338 -13.80 -11.17 9.32
CA PHE A 338 -13.70 -12.16 8.24
C PHE A 338 -15.04 -12.39 7.53
N GLY A 339 -16.17 -11.98 8.12
CA GLY A 339 -17.48 -12.05 7.48
C GLY A 339 -17.80 -10.85 6.58
N VAL A 340 -17.02 -9.76 6.67
CA VAL A 340 -17.29 -8.50 5.95
C VAL A 340 -16.39 -8.42 4.71
N PRO A 341 -16.94 -8.31 3.49
CA PRO A 341 -16.15 -8.15 2.28
C PRO A 341 -15.20 -6.95 2.36
N PHE A 342 -14.09 -7.02 1.61
CA PHE A 342 -12.96 -6.08 1.62
C PHE A 342 -12.18 -6.07 2.94
N LEU A 343 -12.86 -6.07 4.09
CA LEU A 343 -12.23 -6.15 5.41
C LEU A 343 -11.61 -7.53 5.63
N ALA A 344 -12.34 -8.59 5.30
CA ALA A 344 -11.86 -9.96 5.39
C ALA A 344 -10.64 -10.21 4.50
N GLN A 345 -10.70 -9.74 3.25
CA GLN A 345 -9.58 -9.81 2.30
C GLN A 345 -8.36 -9.08 2.86
N ASN A 346 -8.55 -7.88 3.42
CA ASN A 346 -7.47 -7.12 4.02
C ASN A 346 -6.80 -7.90 5.17
N GLN A 347 -7.60 -8.37 6.14
CA GLN A 347 -7.11 -9.11 7.31
C GLN A 347 -6.44 -10.44 6.94
N MET A 348 -7.02 -11.21 6.02
CA MET A 348 -6.44 -12.48 5.55
C MET A 348 -5.10 -12.26 4.85
N LEU A 349 -4.98 -11.23 4.01
CA LEU A 349 -3.72 -10.87 3.34
C LEU A 349 -2.67 -10.38 4.35
N LEU A 350 -3.06 -9.56 5.33
CA LEU A 350 -2.16 -9.10 6.40
C LEU A 350 -1.55 -10.27 7.17
N LYS A 351 -2.37 -11.28 7.52
CA LYS A 351 -1.89 -12.48 8.20
C LYS A 351 -0.86 -13.24 7.38
N ILE A 352 -1.07 -13.39 6.08
CA ILE A 352 -0.08 -14.02 5.18
C ILE A 352 1.22 -13.21 5.12
N ILE A 353 1.12 -11.90 4.93
CA ILE A 353 2.30 -11.02 4.82
C ILE A 353 3.13 -11.07 6.12
N ARG A 354 2.47 -11.11 7.27
CA ARG A 354 3.09 -11.20 8.60
C ARG A 354 3.49 -12.61 9.00
N HIS A 355 3.22 -13.62 8.17
CA HIS A 355 3.46 -15.04 8.46
C HIS A 355 2.73 -15.52 9.73
N GLU A 356 1.55 -14.95 9.99
CA GLU A 356 0.65 -15.38 11.05
C GLU A 356 -0.22 -16.55 10.59
N ALA A 357 -0.51 -17.48 11.49
CA ALA A 357 -1.42 -18.58 11.20
C ALA A 357 -2.86 -18.07 11.01
N ILE A 358 -3.55 -18.58 9.98
CA ILE A 358 -4.98 -18.37 9.77
C ILE A 358 -5.70 -19.62 10.27
N SER A 359 -6.55 -19.45 11.29
CA SER A 359 -7.28 -20.57 11.87
C SER A 359 -8.30 -21.16 10.87
N PRO A 360 -8.63 -22.46 10.96
CA PRO A 360 -9.70 -23.05 10.15
C PRO A 360 -11.06 -22.36 10.33
N GLN A 361 -11.32 -21.82 11.52
CA GLN A 361 -12.53 -21.05 11.83
C GLN A 361 -12.59 -19.75 11.03
N MET A 362 -11.47 -19.01 10.93
CA MET A 362 -11.38 -17.79 10.10
C MET A 362 -11.63 -18.12 8.63
N TRP A 363 -11.03 -19.20 8.12
CA TRP A 363 -11.30 -19.69 6.76
C TRP A 363 -12.77 -20.03 6.53
N GLY A 364 -13.39 -20.73 7.47
CA GLY A 364 -14.80 -21.11 7.40
C GLY A 364 -15.72 -19.90 7.31
N VAL A 365 -15.58 -18.93 8.22
CA VAL A 365 -16.37 -17.69 8.23
C VAL A 365 -16.15 -16.90 6.94
N TYR A 366 -14.88 -16.74 6.54
CA TYR A 366 -14.50 -16.01 5.34
C TYR A 366 -15.10 -16.59 4.06
N LEU A 367 -14.93 -17.89 3.84
CA LEU A 367 -15.43 -18.56 2.64
C LEU A 367 -16.96 -18.60 2.64
N ALA A 368 -17.60 -18.89 3.78
CA ALA A 368 -19.06 -18.92 3.88
C ALA A 368 -19.68 -17.56 3.56
N ALA A 369 -19.16 -16.48 4.17
CA ALA A 369 -19.67 -15.14 3.93
C ALA A 369 -19.39 -14.65 2.50
N SER A 370 -18.17 -14.85 1.99
CA SER A 370 -17.78 -14.35 0.67
C SER A 370 -18.46 -15.12 -0.47
N LEU A 371 -18.52 -16.45 -0.38
CA LEU A 371 -19.22 -17.27 -1.38
C LEU A 371 -20.74 -17.11 -1.27
N GLY A 372 -21.27 -16.94 -0.05
CA GLY A 372 -22.68 -16.61 0.15
C GLY A 372 -23.05 -15.30 -0.53
N LEU A 373 -22.26 -14.24 -0.33
CA LEU A 373 -22.47 -12.97 -1.01
C LEU A 373 -22.32 -13.09 -2.54
N ALA A 374 -21.29 -13.81 -3.01
CA ALA A 374 -21.10 -14.05 -4.44
C ALA A 374 -22.32 -14.75 -5.06
N ALA A 375 -22.88 -15.76 -4.38
CA ALA A 375 -24.07 -16.48 -4.83
C ALA A 375 -25.31 -15.58 -4.88
N VAL A 376 -25.51 -14.71 -3.87
CA VAL A 376 -26.61 -13.73 -3.84
C VAL A 376 -26.49 -12.74 -5.00
N LEU A 377 -25.29 -12.20 -5.26
CA LEU A 377 -25.04 -11.26 -6.35
C LEU A 377 -25.20 -11.92 -7.72
N TRP A 378 -24.69 -13.15 -7.88
CA TRP A 378 -24.88 -13.95 -9.09
C TRP A 378 -26.36 -14.20 -9.34
N TYR A 379 -27.12 -14.61 -8.32
CA TYR A 379 -28.56 -14.82 -8.44
C TYR A 379 -29.29 -13.53 -8.83
N ALA A 380 -28.93 -12.40 -8.23
CA ALA A 380 -29.47 -11.09 -8.61
C ALA A 380 -29.16 -10.74 -10.07
N ALA A 381 -27.94 -11.00 -10.55
CA ALA A 381 -27.56 -10.80 -11.95
C ALA A 381 -28.39 -11.69 -12.89
N VAL A 382 -28.53 -12.98 -12.58
CA VAL A 382 -29.34 -13.92 -13.36
C VAL A 382 -30.81 -13.50 -13.40
N ARG A 383 -31.39 -13.11 -12.26
CA ARG A 383 -32.79 -12.64 -12.19
C ARG A 383 -33.00 -11.38 -13.01
N ARG A 384 -32.00 -10.49 -13.08
CA ARG A 384 -32.07 -9.28 -13.90
C ARG A 384 -32.11 -9.60 -15.40
N TYR A 385 -31.33 -10.57 -15.85
CA TYR A 385 -31.40 -11.08 -17.24
C TYR A 385 -32.74 -11.72 -17.59
N HIS A 386 -33.55 -12.14 -16.61
CA HIS A 386 -34.90 -12.64 -16.86
C HIS A 386 -35.93 -11.51 -17.09
N GLN A 387 -35.63 -10.28 -16.68
CA GLN A 387 -36.57 -9.16 -16.86
C GLN A 387 -36.66 -8.73 -18.33
N GLU A 388 -37.88 -8.67 -18.87
CA GLU A 388 -38.13 -8.31 -20.28
C GLU A 388 -37.65 -6.90 -20.64
N ARG A 389 -37.56 -6.00 -19.65
CA ARG A 389 -36.99 -4.65 -19.80
C ARG A 389 -35.50 -4.65 -20.19
N LEU A 390 -34.83 -5.80 -20.16
CA LEU A 390 -33.46 -5.91 -20.67
C LEU A 390 -33.41 -5.89 -22.21
N ALA A 391 -34.47 -6.37 -22.87
CA ALA A 391 -34.57 -6.52 -24.32
C ALA A 391 -35.33 -5.38 -25.01
N ILE A 392 -35.73 -4.34 -24.28
CA ILE A 392 -36.40 -3.17 -24.84
C ILE A 392 -35.44 -2.00 -24.67
N SER A 393 -34.70 -1.65 -25.73
CA SER A 393 -34.00 -0.36 -25.81
C SER A 393 -35.02 0.73 -26.14
N GLY A 394 -35.81 1.11 -25.12
CA GLY A 394 -36.70 2.27 -25.12
C GLY A 394 -36.13 3.40 -24.28
#